data_AF-A0A7Y3KZA4-F1
#
_entry.id   AF-A0A7Y3KZA4-F1
#
_cell.length_a   1.000
_cell.length_b   1.000
_cell.length_c   1.000
_cell.angle_alpha   90.00
_cell.angle_beta   90.00
_cell.angle_gamma   90.00
#
_symmetry.space_group_name_H-M   'P 1'
#
loop_
_entity.id
_entity.type
_entity.pdbx_description
1 polymer ?
#
loop_
_entity_poly.entity_id
_entity_poly.type
_entity_poly.pdbx_seq_one_letter_code
_entity_poly.pdbx_strand_id
1 'polypeptide(L)' 'MTIKSEAADCDARILKSMRQWELIDAKGRELGRGLGRRQMVERVALETGTSARRVLSVLKLDAKM' A
#
# COMPACT_ATOMS: atom_id res chain seq x y z
N MET A 1 -16.70 5.92 23.05
CA MET A 1 -15.55 6.60 22.43
C MET A 1 -14.94 5.69 21.38
N THR A 2 -15.31 5.90 20.11
CA THR A 2 -15.09 4.97 18.98
C THR A 2 -13.93 5.41 18.11
N ILE A 3 -12.75 5.59 18.71
CA ILE A 3 -11.59 6.22 18.01
C ILE A 3 -10.69 5.19 17.32
N LYS A 4 -10.98 3.88 17.44
CA LYS A 4 -10.14 2.81 16.85
C LYS A 4 -10.55 2.41 15.43
N SER A 5 -11.73 2.82 14.96
CA SER A 5 -12.26 2.35 13.67
C SER A 5 -11.65 3.06 12.46
N GLU A 6 -11.34 4.35 12.56
CA GLU A 6 -10.79 5.14 11.45
C GLU A 6 -9.37 4.72 11.05
N ALA A 7 -8.53 4.39 12.04
CA ALA A 7 -7.16 3.95 11.76
C ALA A 7 -7.14 2.55 11.11
N ALA A 8 -8.02 1.66 11.55
CA ALA A 8 -8.17 0.32 10.96
C ALA A 8 -8.71 0.38 9.52
N ASP A 9 -9.64 1.29 9.23
CA ASP A 9 -10.13 1.53 7.87
C ASP A 9 -9.01 2.07 6.96
N CYS A 10 -8.23 3.05 7.45
CA CYS A 10 -7.07 3.56 6.74
C CYS A 10 -6.05 2.47 6.42
N ASP A 11 -5.72 1.62 7.40
CA ASP A 11 -4.75 0.55 7.22
C ASP A 11 -5.27 -0.52 6.22
N ALA A 12 -6.56 -0.87 6.29
CA ALA A 12 -7.19 -1.78 5.33
C ALA A 12 -7.21 -1.22 3.90
N ARG A 13 -7.45 0.09 3.74
CA ARG A 13 -7.38 0.78 2.43
C ARG A 13 -5.97 0.76 1.86
N ILE A 14 -4.95 0.98 2.68
CA ILE A 14 -3.54 0.90 2.29
C ILE A 14 -3.21 -0.51 1.78
N LEU A 15 -3.59 -1.56 2.53
CA LEU A 15 -3.32 -2.95 2.14
C LEU A 15 -4.03 -3.33 0.84
N LYS A 16 -5.29 -2.92 0.69
CA LYS A 16 -6.06 -3.15 -0.54
C LYS A 16 -5.40 -2.48 -1.75
N SER A 17 -5.02 -1.21 -1.60
CA SER A 17 -4.34 -0.45 -2.66
C SER A 17 -2.99 -1.08 -3.01
N MET A 18 -2.16 -1.45 -2.02
CA MET A 18 -0.89 -2.14 -2.26
C MET A 18 -1.07 -3.42 -3.07
N ARG A 19 -2.02 -4.29 -2.70
CA ARG A 19 -2.28 -5.53 -3.46
C ARG A 19 -2.69 -5.26 -4.90
N GLN A 20 -3.49 -4.23 -5.15
CA GLN A 20 -3.87 -3.84 -6.52
C GLN A 20 -2.64 -3.41 -7.33
N TRP A 21 -1.78 -2.57 -6.74
CA TRP A 21 -0.58 -2.13 -7.41
C TRP A 21 0.46 -3.24 -7.59
N GLU A 22 0.52 -4.23 -6.70
CA GLU A 22 1.35 -5.42 -6.88
C GLU A 22 0.93 -6.24 -8.10
N LEU A 23 -0.38 -6.38 -8.34
CA LEU A 23 -0.90 -7.05 -9.53
C LEU A 23 -0.58 -6.27 -10.82
N ILE A 24 -0.69 -4.94 -10.77
CA ILE A 24 -0.34 -4.06 -11.89
C ILE A 24 1.15 -4.12 -12.17
N ASP A 25 1.99 -4.09 -11.13
CA ASP A 25 3.45 -4.19 -11.26
C ASP A 25 3.90 -5.56 -11.75
N ALA A 26 3.26 -6.65 -11.32
CA ALA A 26 3.53 -7.99 -11.83
C ALA A 26 3.29 -8.05 -13.34
N LYS A 27 2.12 -7.59 -13.80
CA LYS A 27 1.81 -7.47 -15.24
C LYS A 27 2.74 -6.50 -15.95
N GLY A 28 3.09 -5.39 -15.31
CA GLY A 28 4.03 -4.41 -15.83
C GLY A 28 5.42 -5.02 -16.02
N ARG A 29 5.89 -5.87 -15.10
CA ARG A 29 7.16 -6.59 -15.20
C ARG A 29 7.18 -7.57 -16.37
N GLU A 30 6.08 -8.27 -16.63
CA GLU A 30 5.94 -9.13 -17.82
C GLU A 30 6.10 -8.33 -19.13
N LEU A 31 5.73 -7.05 -19.11
CA LEU A 31 5.86 -6.12 -20.24
C LEU A 31 7.15 -5.30 -20.23
N GLY A 32 8.10 -5.57 -19.31
CA GLY A 32 9.34 -4.80 -19.15
C GLY A 32 9.17 -3.38 -18.57
N ARG A 33 8.01 -3.08 -17.95
CA ARG A 33 7.60 -1.78 -17.40
C ARG A 33 7.21 -1.84 -15.92
N GLY A 34 7.90 -2.65 -15.11
CA GLY A 34 7.65 -2.72 -13.67
C GLY A 34 7.89 -1.36 -12.97
N LEU A 35 7.00 -0.97 -12.06
CA LEU A 35 7.13 0.22 -11.21
C LEU A 35 8.13 -0.02 -10.06
N GLY A 36 8.28 -1.26 -9.62
CA GLY A 36 9.10 -1.62 -8.47
C GLY A 36 8.52 -1.12 -7.15
N ARG A 37 9.02 -1.66 -6.03
CA ARG A 37 8.42 -1.48 -4.71
C ARG A 37 8.37 -0.02 -4.25
N ARG A 38 9.39 0.78 -4.57
CA ARG A 38 9.46 2.19 -4.15
C ARG A 38 8.37 3.04 -4.81
N GLN A 39 8.26 2.99 -6.14
CA GLN A 39 7.23 3.77 -6.86
C GLN A 39 5.82 3.30 -6.48
N MET A 40 5.64 2.00 -6.24
CA MET A 40 4.38 1.46 -5.77
C MET A 40 3.95 2.06 -4.43
N VAL A 41 4.85 2.10 -3.44
CA VAL A 41 4.59 2.71 -2.13
C VAL A 41 4.26 4.19 -2.26
N GLU A 42 4.94 4.92 -3.14
CA GLU A 42 4.66 6.34 -3.40
C GLU A 42 3.28 6.54 -4.05
N ARG A 43 2.88 5.67 -4.99
CA ARG A 43 1.55 5.69 -5.60
C ARG A 43 0.44 5.42 -4.59
N VAL A 44 0.61 4.41 -3.75
CA VAL A 44 -0.36 4.08 -2.70
C VAL A 44 -0.46 5.20 -1.66
N ALA A 45 0.67 5.81 -1.30
CA ALA A 45 0.67 6.95 -0.39
C ALA A 45 -0.18 8.11 -0.95
N LEU A 46 0.00 8.45 -2.23
CA LEU A 46 -0.81 9.48 -2.90
C LEU A 46 -2.29 9.10 -3.00
N GLU A 47 -2.60 7.86 -3.38
CA GLU A 47 -3.98 7.38 -3.54
C GLU A 47 -4.76 7.36 -2.22
N THR A 48 -4.08 7.01 -1.13
CA THR A 48 -4.68 6.93 0.22
C THR A 48 -4.58 8.24 1.01
N GLY A 49 -3.94 9.26 0.45
CA GLY A 49 -3.74 10.55 1.13
C GLY A 49 -2.84 10.43 2.36
N THR A 50 -1.93 9.46 2.40
CA THR A 50 -1.05 9.19 3.53
C THR A 50 0.43 9.33 3.15
N SER A 51 1.32 9.16 4.12
CA SER A 51 2.77 9.17 3.87
C SER A 51 3.30 7.79 3.51
N ALA A 52 4.31 7.74 2.63
CA ALA A 52 5.04 6.49 2.31
C ALA A 52 5.55 5.77 3.57
N ARG A 53 5.94 6.51 4.61
CA ARG A 53 6.36 5.96 5.91
C ARG A 53 5.22 5.21 6.62
N ARG A 54 3.98 5.72 6.55
CA ARG A 54 2.80 5.05 7.12
C ARG A 54 2.49 3.77 6.35
N VAL A 55 2.51 3.82 5.02
CA VAL A 55 2.34 2.66 4.15
C VAL A 55 3.34 1.54 4.51
N LEU A 56 4.63 1.88 4.59
CA LEU A 56 5.67 0.92 4.97
C LEU A 56 5.48 0.36 6.38
N SER A 57 5.00 1.17 7.32
CA SER A 57 4.73 0.73 8.69
C SER A 57 3.57 -0.28 8.72
N VAL A 58 2.48 -0.02 7.99
CA VAL A 58 1.34 -0.93 7.86
C VAL A 58 1.78 -2.25 7.22
N LEU A 59 2.53 -2.19 6.12
CA LEU A 59 3.07 -3.38 5.46
C LEU A 59 4.01 -4.20 6.37
N LYS A 60 4.79 -3.53 7.22
CA LYS A 60 5.66 -4.22 8.18
C LYS A 60 4.88 -4.89 9.31
N LEU A 61 3.75 -4.32 9.72
CA LEU A 61 2.86 -4.90 10.72
C LEU A 61 2.10 -6.11 10.15
N ASP A 62 1.60 -6.00 8.91
CA ASP A 62 0.95 -7.09 8.18
C ASP A 62 1.89 -8.28 7.98
N ALA A 63 3.14 -8.05 7.57
CA ALA A 63 4.14 -9.11 7.41
C ALA A 63 4.58 -9.80 8.72
N LYS A 64 4.16 -9.30 9.88
CA LYS A 64 4.46 -9.86 11.21
C LYS A 64 3.27 -10.61 11.82
N MET A 65 2.07 -10.47 11.22
CA MET A 65 0.90 -11.29 11.56
C MET A 65 0.93 -12.60 10.79
#